data_AF-A0A4Y9UJV3-F1
#
_entry.id   AF-A0A4Y9UJV3-F1
#
_cell.length_a   1.000
_cell.length_b   1.000
_cell.length_c   1.000
_cell.angle_alpha   90.00
_cell.angle_beta   90.00
_cell.angle_gamma   90.00
#
_symmetry.space_group_name_H-M   'P 1'
#
loop_
_entity.id
_entity.type
_entity.pdbx_description
1 polymer ?
#
loop_
_entity_poly.entity_id
_entity_poly.type
_entity_poly.pdbx_seq_one_letter_code
_entity_poly.pdbx_strand_id
1 'polypeptide(L)'
;MTFTIHSSKDGNVQQTLRIGSRSAVERALALHDAGWDVYITDAAGRQYQPETFETLAAHGPALTIADQMIPRANLETHFSRREVP
;
A
#
# COMPACT_ATOMS: atom_id res chain seq x y z
N MET A 1 -0.16 -6.16 -13.86
CA MET A 1 -0.44 -5.32 -12.68
C MET A 1 0.82 -5.21 -11.83
N THR A 2 1.08 -4.02 -11.30
CA THR A 2 2.32 -3.68 -10.60
C THR A 2 2.00 -3.35 -9.14
N PHE A 3 2.88 -3.78 -8.24
CA PHE A 3 2.74 -3.64 -6.80
C PHE A 3 4.01 -3.00 -6.25
N THR A 4 3.87 -2.05 -5.34
CA THR A 4 4.99 -1.42 -4.64
C THR A 4 5.01 -1.96 -3.21
N ILE A 5 6.12 -2.60 -2.85
CA ILE A 5 6.38 -3.01 -1.47
C ILE A 5 7.05 -1.84 -0.78
N HIS A 6 6.44 -1.37 0.30
CA HIS A 6 7.02 -0.38 1.20
C HIS A 6 7.54 -1.13 2.41
N SER A 7 8.77 -0.83 2.77
CA SER A 7 9.51 -1.52 3.83
C SER A 7 10.17 -0.45 4.68
N SER A 8 10.00 -0.51 5.99
CA SER A 8 10.60 0.45 6.92
C SER A 8 11.25 -0.28 8.08
N LYS A 9 12.47 0.10 8.44
CA LYS A 9 13.18 -0.45 9.60
C LYS A 9 14.24 0.52 10.09
N ASP A 10 14.27 0.78 11.40
CA ASP A 10 15.29 1.63 12.05
C ASP A 10 15.49 2.99 11.33
N GLY A 11 14.39 3.61 10.89
CA GLY A 11 14.41 4.89 10.16
C GLY A 11 14.79 4.79 8.67
N ASN A 12 15.12 3.60 8.16
CA ASN A 12 15.35 3.37 6.74
C ASN A 12 14.04 2.98 6.06
N VAL A 13 13.72 3.66 4.94
CA VAL A 13 12.55 3.33 4.11
C VAL A 13 13.02 2.84 2.76
N GLN A 14 12.50 1.70 2.32
CA GLN A 14 12.77 1.10 1.03
C GLN A 14 11.47 0.79 0.29
N GLN A 15 11.43 1.21 -0.97
CA GLN A 15 10.32 0.91 -1.88
C GLN A 15 10.80 0.00 -3.02
N THR A 16 10.12 -1.12 -3.22
CA THR A 16 10.45 -2.09 -4.27
C THR A 16 9.25 -2.34 -5.17
N LEU A 17 9.38 -2.05 -6.47
CA LEU A 17 8.35 -2.33 -7.46
C LEU A 17 8.44 -3.78 -7.95
N ARG A 18 7.30 -4.49 -7.98
CA ARG A 18 7.19 -5.88 -8.46
C ARG A 18 6.00 -6.04 -9.41
N ILE A 19 6.18 -6.91 -10.41
CA ILE A 19 5.13 -7.29 -11.35
C ILE A 19 4.49 -8.57 -10.82
N GLY A 20 3.20 -8.52 -10.52
CA GLY A 20 2.44 -9.64 -9.95
C GLY A 20 2.33 -9.63 -8.42
N SER A 21 1.15 -10.02 -7.92
CA SER A 21 0.83 -9.99 -6.49
C SER A 21 1.62 -11.03 -5.71
N ARG A 22 1.77 -12.25 -6.24
CA ARG A 22 2.49 -13.34 -5.59
C ARG A 22 3.95 -12.99 -5.29
N SER A 23 4.69 -12.54 -6.31
CA SER A 23 6.09 -12.13 -6.16
C SER A 23 6.25 -10.92 -5.23
N ALA A 24 5.25 -10.03 -5.17
CA ALA A 24 5.25 -8.91 -4.24
C ALA A 24 5.06 -9.38 -2.79
N VAL A 25 4.10 -10.28 -2.56
CA VAL A 25 3.82 -10.90 -1.26
C VAL A 25 5.00 -11.71 -0.76
N GLU A 26 5.59 -12.58 -1.59
CA GLU A 26 6.76 -13.39 -1.20
C GLU A 26 7.91 -12.50 -0.71
N ARG A 27 8.17 -11.38 -1.39
CA ARG A 27 9.22 -10.44 -0.97
C ARG A 27 8.86 -9.65 0.27
N ALA A 28 7.60 -9.23 0.42
CA ALA A 28 7.15 -8.51 1.60
C ALA A 28 7.20 -9.42 2.84
N LEU A 29 6.80 -10.68 2.74
CA LEU A 29 6.90 -11.66 3.83
C LEU A 29 8.35 -11.89 4.26
N ALA A 30 9.28 -12.02 3.31
CA ALA A 30 10.70 -12.18 3.62
C ALA A 30 11.28 -10.96 4.38
N LEU A 31 10.80 -9.75 4.07
CA LEU A 31 11.19 -8.53 4.78
C LEU A 31 10.55 -8.47 6.17
N HIS A 32 9.27 -8.84 6.28
CA HIS A 32 8.55 -8.93 7.54
C HIS A 32 9.23 -9.90 8.52
N ASP A 33 9.60 -11.10 8.06
CA ASP A 33 10.35 -12.09 8.84
C ASP A 33 11.72 -11.57 9.31
N ALA A 34 12.38 -10.75 8.49
CA ALA A 34 13.60 -10.04 8.85
C ALA A 34 13.39 -8.85 9.82
N GLY A 35 12.17 -8.66 10.33
CA GLY A 35 11.79 -7.63 11.29
C GLY A 35 11.63 -6.25 10.67
N TRP A 36 11.29 -6.16 9.38
CA TRP A 36 10.91 -4.90 8.74
C TRP A 36 9.39 -4.70 8.85
N ASP A 37 8.98 -3.45 9.07
CA ASP A 37 7.59 -3.05 8.88
C ASP A 37 7.31 -2.99 7.39
N VAL A 38 6.28 -3.71 6.91
CA VAL A 38 6.01 -3.81 5.48
C VAL A 38 4.54 -3.65 5.16
N TYR A 39 4.27 -3.01 4.03
CA TYR A 39 2.97 -3.03 3.39
C TYR A 39 3.11 -2.99 1.87
N ILE A 40 2.12 -3.51 1.15
CA ILE A 40 2.10 -3.50 -0.31
C ILE A 40 1.05 -2.49 -0.76
N THR A 41 1.33 -1.72 -1.81
CA THR A 41 0.33 -0.92 -2.51
C THR A 41 0.18 -1.36 -3.96
N ASP A 42 -1.05 -1.46 -4.45
CA ASP A 42 -1.29 -1.63 -5.89
C ASP A 42 -1.37 -0.29 -6.63
N ALA A 43 -1.45 -0.33 -7.96
CA ALA A 43 -1.51 0.88 -8.81
C ALA A 43 -2.72 1.78 -8.55
N ALA A 44 -3.81 1.26 -7.98
CA ALA A 44 -4.96 2.03 -7.52
C ALA A 44 -4.77 2.66 -6.13
N GLY A 45 -3.61 2.46 -5.51
CA GLY A 45 -3.27 3.03 -4.20
C GLY A 45 -3.84 2.26 -3.01
N ARG A 46 -4.40 1.06 -3.19
CA ARG A 46 -4.89 0.26 -2.05
C ARG A 46 -3.71 -0.36 -1.34
N GLN A 47 -3.76 -0.30 -0.01
CA GLN A 47 -2.74 -0.81 0.87
C GLN A 47 -3.13 -2.18 1.43
N TYR A 48 -2.17 -3.10 1.43
CA TYR A 48 -2.29 -4.46 1.96
C TYR A 48 -1.26 -4.63 3.07
N GLN A 49 -1.73 -5.11 4.22
CA GLN A 49 -0.94 -5.40 5.40
C GLN A 49 -0.53 -6.87 5.41
N PRO A 50 0.46 -7.29 6.22
CA PRO A 50 0.89 -8.69 6.29
C PRO A 50 -0.25 -9.68 6.50
N GLU A 51 -1.27 -9.28 7.26
CA GLU A 51 -2.48 -10.06 7.54
C GLU A 51 -3.33 -10.36 6.29
N THR A 52 -3.24 -9.56 5.24
CA THR A 52 -4.01 -9.70 4.00
C THR A 52 -3.21 -10.27 2.83
N PHE A 53 -1.94 -10.63 3.06
CA PHE A 53 -1.03 -11.10 2.03
C PHE A 53 -1.43 -12.46 1.43
N GLU A 54 -1.92 -13.40 2.22
CA GLU A 54 -2.42 -14.69 1.68
C GLU A 54 -3.56 -14.47 0.68
N THR A 55 -4.52 -13.60 1.03
CA THR A 55 -5.63 -13.23 0.15
C THR A 55 -5.14 -12.53 -1.12
N LEU A 56 -4.19 -11.60 -0.99
CA LEU A 56 -3.59 -10.88 -2.12
C LEU A 56 -2.81 -11.82 -3.06
N ALA A 57 -2.09 -12.80 -2.52
CA ALA A 57 -1.34 -13.78 -3.30
C ALA A 57 -2.28 -14.75 -4.05
N ALA A 58 -3.37 -15.18 -3.41
CA ALA A 58 -4.32 -16.14 -3.97
C ALA A 58 -5.24 -15.52 -5.04
N HIS A 59 -5.73 -14.30 -4.80
CA HIS A 59 -6.78 -13.69 -5.64
C HIS A 59 -6.30 -12.49 -6.46
N GLY A 60 -5.05 -12.07 -6.28
CA GLY A 60 -4.57 -10.82 -6.85
C GLY A 60 -5.20 -9.60 -6.16
N PRO A 61 -5.11 -8.40 -6.76
CA PRO A 61 -5.80 -7.25 -6.21
C PRO A 61 -7.29 -7.57 -6.27
N ALA A 62 -7.96 -7.59 -5.11
CA ALA A 62 -9.39 -7.87 -5.05
C ALA A 62 -10.08 -6.99 -6.09
N LEU A 63 -10.79 -7.59 -7.05
CA LEU A 63 -11.75 -6.83 -7.87
C LEU A 63 -12.77 -6.29 -6.88
N THR A 64 -12.56 -5.06 -6.43
CA THR A 64 -13.38 -4.49 -5.38
C THR A 64 -14.78 -4.32 -5.96
N ILE A 65 -15.73 -5.11 -5.47
CA ILE A 65 -17.16 -4.79 -5.55
C ILE A 65 -17.49 -3.70 -4.50
N ALA A 66 -16.47 -3.13 -3.84
CA ALA A 66 -16.58 -2.07 -2.83
C ALA A 66 -16.17 -0.66 -3.35
N ASP A 67 -16.12 -0.44 -4.67
CA ASP A 67 -16.14 0.92 -5.27
C ASP A 67 -17.54 1.56 -5.14
N GLN A 68 -18.24 1.35 -4.02
CA GLN A 68 -19.58 1.87 -3.76
C GLN A 68 -19.83 2.28 -2.30
N MET A 69 -18.84 2.29 -1.39
CA MET A 69 -19.15 2.71 0.00
C MET A 69 -18.05 3.46 0.77
N ILE A 70 -17.48 4.51 0.18
CA ILE A 70 -16.95 5.61 1.01
C ILE A 70 -17.42 6.94 0.38
N PRO A 71 -18.42 7.64 0.96
CA PRO A 71 -18.63 9.04 0.62
C PRO A 71 -17.38 9.81 1.05
N ARG A 72 -16.75 10.44 0.06
CA ARG A 72 -15.65 11.40 0.15
C ARG A 72 -16.06 12.56 1.06
N ALA A 73 -15.91 12.40 2.36
CA ALA A 73 -16.03 13.48 3.33
C ALA A 73 -14.71 13.64 4.08
N ASN A 74 -14.13 14.84 3.93
CA ASN A 74 -13.03 15.41 4.70
C ASN A 74 -11.62 14.87 4.50
N LEU A 75 -11.00 15.31 3.40
CA LEU A 75 -9.65 15.85 3.49
C LEU A 75 -9.54 17.10 2.61
N GLU A 76 -10.32 18.12 2.97
CA GLU A 76 -10.05 19.49 2.52
C GLU A 76 -8.86 20.01 3.34
N THR A 77 -7.65 19.69 2.88
CA THR A 77 -6.45 20.41 3.31
C THR A 77 -6.52 21.81 2.69
N HIS A 78 -7.12 22.75 3.43
CA HIS A 78 -6.97 24.18 3.15
C HIS A 78 -5.50 24.58 3.36
N PHE A 79 -4.71 24.49 2.30
CA PHE A 79 -3.47 25.25 2.15
C PHE A 79 -3.83 26.73 1.99
N SER A 80 -4.01 27.44 3.11
CA SER A 80 -4.10 28.89 3.13
C SER A 80 -2.72 29.50 2.84
N ARG A 81 -2.44 29.70 1.55
CA ARG A 81 -1.35 30.54 1.05
C ARG A 81 -1.75 32.01 1.25
N ARG A 82 -0.83 32.75 1.84
CA ARG A 82 -0.85 34.18 2.20
C ARG A 82 -1.40 35.13 1.12
N GLU A 83 -2.16 36.12 1.57
CA GLU A 83 -2.16 37.48 1.02
C GLU A 83 -2.18 38.48 2.19
N VAL A 84 -1.25 39.43 2.13
CA VAL A 84 -0.94 40.45 3.14
C VAL A 84 -1.61 41.74 2.67
N PRO A 85 -2.34 42.49 3.51
CA PRO A 85 -2.75 43.85 3.19
C PRO A 85 -1.58 44.84 3.37
#